data_AF-A0A8T6RA49-F1
#
_entry.id   AF-A0A8T6RA49-F1
#
_cell.length_a   1.000
_cell.length_b   1.000
_cell.length_c   1.000
_cell.angle_alpha   90.00
_cell.angle_beta   90.00
_cell.angle_gamma   90.00
#
_symmetry.space_group_name_H-M   'P 1'
#
loop_
_entity.id
_entity.type
_entity.pdbx_description
1 polymer ?
#
loop_
_entity_poly.entity_id
_entity_poly.type
_entity_poly.pdbx_seq_one_letter_code
_entity_poly.pdbx_strand_id
1 'polypeptide(L)'
;HEMLGEPDLDIRVTTVFPGYIRSEMNEHLSRTPFMVDTEVGVRAMVRAMEDEKEQAFVPAWPWVPLGTALRHLPLGAVRRMT
;
A
#
# COMPACT_ATOMS: atom_id res chain seq x y z
N HIS A 1 10.68 3.06 17.84
CA HIS A 1 12.10 3.30 17.50
C HIS A 1 13.03 2.18 17.96
N GLU A 2 12.52 1.10 18.56
CA GLU A 2 13.33 0.13 19.32
C GLU A 2 13.98 -1.00 18.51
N MET A 3 13.66 -1.16 17.23
CA MET A 3 14.13 -2.31 16.43
C MET A 3 14.66 -1.94 15.02
N LEU A 4 14.73 -0.64 14.69
CA LEU A 4 15.24 -0.20 13.40
C LEU A 4 16.75 0.06 13.52
N GLY A 5 17.57 -0.90 13.08
CA GLY A 5 18.98 -0.65 12.81
C GLY A 5 20.00 -1.10 13.86
N GLU A 6 19.76 -2.20 14.58
CA GLU A 6 20.88 -2.91 15.21
C GLU A 6 21.80 -3.42 14.09
N PRO A 7 23.07 -2.96 13.99
CA PRO A 7 23.92 -3.20 12.82
C PRO A 7 24.25 -4.67 12.55
N ASP A 8 24.06 -5.54 13.56
CA ASP A 8 24.46 -6.95 13.55
C ASP A 8 23.29 -7.93 13.37
N LEU A 9 22.07 -7.43 13.10
CA LEU A 9 20.92 -8.26 12.78
C LEU A 9 20.59 -8.11 11.28
N ASP A 10 20.60 -9.23 10.53
CA ASP A 10 20.14 -9.27 9.13
C ASP A 10 18.61 -9.20 9.05
N ILE A 11 18.04 -8.07 9.49
CA ILE A 11 16.60 -7.81 9.53
C ILE A 11 16.26 -6.75 8.48
N ARG A 12 15.42 -7.15 7.53
CA ARG A 12 14.88 -6.28 6.49
C ARG A 12 13.51 -5.75 6.92
N VAL A 13 13.34 -4.44 6.85
CA VAL A 13 12.09 -3.79 7.25
C VAL A 13 11.41 -3.16 6.04
N THR A 14 10.15 -3.54 5.83
CA THR A 14 9.29 -3.01 4.78
C THR A 14 8.22 -2.10 5.37
N THR A 15 8.19 -0.84 4.94
CA THR A 15 7.06 0.06 5.23
C THR A 15 5.95 -0.19 4.21
N VAL A 16 4.81 -0.64 4.68
CA VAL A 16 3.66 -0.96 3.83
C VAL A 16 2.63 0.17 3.87
N PHE A 17 2.21 0.61 2.69
CA PHE A 17 1.13 1.58 2.47
C PHE A 17 -0.08 0.85 1.87
N PRO A 18 -0.98 0.29 2.69
CA PRO A 18 -2.14 -0.44 2.20
C PRO A 18 -3.16 0.52 1.59
N GLY A 19 -3.68 0.14 0.42
CA GLY A 19 -4.94 0.65 -0.07
C GLY A 19 -6.13 0.01 0.65
N TYR A 20 -7.32 0.12 0.06
CA TYR A 20 -8.52 -0.44 0.68
C TYR A 20 -8.54 -1.98 0.61
N ILE A 21 -8.56 -2.62 1.78
CA ILE A 21 -8.65 -4.06 1.94
C ILE A 21 -9.90 -4.38 2.78
N ARG A 22 -10.68 -5.37 2.33
CA ARG A 22 -11.88 -5.81 3.05
C ARG A 22 -11.49 -6.39 4.40
N SER A 23 -12.25 -6.04 5.42
CA SER A 23 -12.13 -6.56 6.78
C SER A 23 -13.50 -6.52 7.44
N GLU A 24 -13.68 -7.32 8.49
CA GLU A 24 -14.91 -7.35 9.30
C GLU A 24 -15.33 -5.95 9.77
N MET A 25 -14.34 -5.14 10.16
CA MET A 25 -14.53 -3.73 10.56
C MET A 25 -15.17 -2.85 9.47
N ASN A 26 -14.97 -3.17 8.19
CA ASN A 26 -15.35 -2.34 7.04
C ASN A 26 -16.52 -2.93 6.25
N GLU A 27 -17.13 -4.03 6.71
CA GLU A 27 -18.19 -4.75 5.97
C GLU A 27 -19.43 -3.90 5.67
N HIS A 28 -19.74 -2.95 6.54
CA HIS A 28 -20.82 -1.98 6.36
C HIS A 28 -20.59 -0.91 5.27
N LEU A 29 -19.39 -0.81 4.69
CA LEU A 29 -19.09 0.17 3.64
C LEU A 29 -19.53 -0.38 2.27
N SER A 30 -20.53 0.26 1.68
CA SER A 30 -21.25 -0.28 0.52
C SER A 30 -20.47 -0.21 -0.80
N ARG A 31 -19.60 0.80 -1.02
CA ARG A 31 -18.73 0.91 -2.20
C ARG A 31 -17.48 1.75 -1.95
N THR A 32 -16.34 1.09 -1.85
CA THR A 32 -15.02 1.73 -1.82
C THR A 32 -14.26 1.36 -3.09
N PRO A 33 -13.91 2.33 -3.97
CA PRO A 33 -13.15 2.04 -5.18
C PRO A 33 -11.84 1.32 -4.89
N PHE A 34 -11.52 0.35 -5.75
CA PHE A 34 -10.28 -0.44 -5.66
C PHE A 34 -10.12 -1.24 -4.35
N MET A 35 -11.22 -1.47 -3.62
CA MET A 35 -11.27 -2.41 -2.52
C MET A 35 -10.92 -3.81 -3.00
N VAL A 36 -9.99 -4.47 -2.32
CA VAL A 36 -9.64 -5.87 -2.58
C VAL A 36 -10.00 -6.77 -1.40
N ASP A 37 -10.13 -8.07 -1.66
CA ASP A 37 -10.35 -9.05 -0.61
C ASP A 37 -9.12 -9.17 0.31
N THR A 38 -9.37 -9.56 1.56
CA THR A 38 -8.33 -9.70 2.61
C THR A 38 -7.17 -10.57 2.15
N GLU A 39 -7.45 -11.71 1.53
CA GLU A 39 -6.44 -12.66 1.08
C GLU A 39 -5.50 -12.06 0.02
N VAL A 40 -6.07 -11.29 -0.92
CA VAL A 40 -5.31 -10.60 -1.97
C VAL A 40 -4.43 -9.51 -1.36
N GLY A 41 -4.99 -8.71 -0.45
CA GLY A 41 -4.26 -7.65 0.26
C GLY A 41 -3.09 -8.20 1.08
N VAL A 42 -3.33 -9.24 1.88
CA VAL A 42 -2.30 -9.87 2.73
C VAL A 42 -1.21 -10.52 1.90
N ARG A 43 -1.56 -11.26 0.85
CA ARG A 43 -0.57 -11.87 -0.05
C ARG A 43 0.34 -10.82 -0.71
N ALA A 44 -0.22 -9.67 -1.09
CA ALA A 44 0.59 -8.57 -1.62
C ALA A 44 1.53 -7.96 -0.58
N MET A 45 1.10 -7.87 0.70
CA MET A 45 1.95 -7.44 1.81
C MET A 45 3.12 -8.39 2.05
N VAL A 46 2.82 -9.68 2.17
CA VAL A 46 3.85 -10.71 2.39
C VAL A 46 4.85 -10.70 1.25
N ARG A 47 4.38 -10.66 0.00
CA ARG A 47 5.26 -10.57 -1.16
C ARG A 47 6.19 -9.35 -1.13
N ALA A 48 5.70 -8.19 -0.70
CA ALA A 48 6.53 -7.00 -0.60
C ALA A 48 7.64 -7.14 0.47
N MET A 49 7.36 -7.87 1.55
CA MET A 49 8.34 -8.20 2.60
C MET A 49 9.36 -9.23 2.09
N GLU A 50 8.91 -10.29 1.39
CA GLU A 50 9.78 -11.30 0.77
C GLU A 50 10.69 -10.71 -0.31
N ASP A 51 10.18 -9.73 -1.07
CA ASP A 51 10.96 -8.97 -2.07
C ASP A 51 11.86 -7.88 -1.44
N GLU A 52 11.95 -7.83 -0.11
CA GLU A 52 12.74 -6.87 0.70
C GLU A 52 12.55 -5.40 0.29
N LYS A 53 11.32 -5.01 -0.04
CA LYS A 53 11.05 -3.61 -0.42
C LYS A 53 11.19 -2.72 0.81
N GLU A 54 11.93 -1.62 0.71
CA GLU A 54 11.96 -0.61 1.79
C GLU A 54 10.55 0.01 2.00
N GLN A 55 9.84 0.25 0.90
CA GLN A 55 8.52 0.87 0.86
C GLN A 55 7.65 0.20 -0.21
N ALA A 56 6.39 -0.11 0.12
CA ALA A 56 5.47 -0.77 -0.82
C ALA A 56 4.03 -0.29 -0.69
N PHE A 57 3.42 0.10 -1.81
CA PHE A 57 1.97 0.30 -1.91
C PHE A 57 1.30 -1.04 -2.25
N VAL A 58 0.30 -1.45 -1.45
CA VAL A 58 -0.28 -2.79 -1.56
C VAL A 58 -1.81 -2.74 -1.68
N PRO A 59 -2.40 -3.48 -2.64
CA PRO A 59 -1.74 -4.10 -3.80
C PRO A 59 -1.10 -3.07 -4.75
N ALA A 60 -0.07 -3.46 -5.51
CA ALA A 60 0.63 -2.51 -6.38
C ALA A 60 -0.32 -1.88 -7.42
N TRP A 61 -1.24 -2.66 -7.98
CA TRP A 61 -2.32 -2.15 -8.82
C TRP A 61 -3.58 -1.90 -7.99
N PRO A 62 -4.27 -0.76 -8.14
CA PRO A 62 -3.92 0.40 -8.99
C PRO A 62 -3.10 1.47 -8.27
N TRP A 63 -2.73 1.24 -7.00
CA TRP A 63 -2.22 2.27 -6.08
C TRP A 63 -0.87 2.85 -6.50
N VAL A 64 0.06 2.05 -7.04
CA VAL A 64 1.36 2.53 -7.55
C VAL A 64 1.18 3.45 -8.78
N PRO A 65 0.44 3.06 -9.84
CA PRO A 65 0.14 3.96 -10.94
C PRO A 65 -0.57 5.24 -10.49
N LEU A 66 -1.54 5.13 -9.57
CA LEU A 66 -2.27 6.28 -9.07
C LEU A 66 -1.36 7.25 -8.33
N GLY A 67 -0.53 6.76 -7.41
CA GLY A 67 0.45 7.58 -6.68
C GLY A 67 1.47 8.25 -7.61
N THR A 68 1.90 7.54 -8.66
CA THR A 68 2.78 8.08 -9.69
C THR A 68 2.08 9.20 -10.47
N ALA A 69 0.85 8.98 -10.93
CA ALA A 69 0.07 9.98 -11.65
C ALA A 69 -0.14 11.25 -10.79
N LEU A 70 -0.56 11.08 -9.53
CA LEU A 70 -0.78 12.22 -8.61
C LEU A 70 0.49 13.02 -8.34
N ARG A 71 1.67 12.39 -8.34
CA ARG A 71 2.96 13.05 -8.14
C ARG A 71 3.38 13.89 -9.36
N HIS A 72 3.00 13.47 -10.57
CA HIS A 72 3.49 14.06 -11.82
C HIS A 72 2.47 14.94 -12.55
N LEU A 73 1.18 14.79 -12.27
CA LEU A 73 0.14 15.59 -12.91
C LEU A 73 0.13 17.04 -12.39
N PRO A 74 -0.16 18.04 -13.26
CA PRO A 74 -0.35 19.41 -12.82
C PRO A 74 -1.50 19.50 -11.80
N LEU A 75 -1.37 20.37 -10.79
CA LEU A 75 -2.36 20.52 -9.72
C LEU A 75 -3.79 20.78 -10.24
N GLY A 76 -3.93 21.52 -11.35
CA GLY A 76 -5.24 21.75 -12.00
C GLY A 76 -5.89 20.50 -12.62
N ALA A 77 -5.10 19.48 -12.97
CA ALA A 77 -5.62 18.18 -13.37
C ALA A 77 -6.01 17.35 -12.15
N VAL A 78 -5.14 17.30 -11.13
CA VAL A 78 -5.41 16.59 -9.87
C VAL A 78 -6.69 17.10 -9.20
N ARG A 79 -6.88 18.43 -9.14
CA ARG A 79 -8.08 19.07 -8.58
C ARG A 79 -9.38 18.71 -9.30
N ARG A 80 -9.32 18.18 -10.53
CA ARG A 80 -10.52 17.73 -11.26
C ARG A 80 -10.84 16.25 -11.02
N MET A 81 -9.90 15.49 -10.45
CA MET A 81 -10.03 14.06 -10.19
C MET A 81 -10.42 13.73 -8.75
N THR A 82 -10.19 14.67 -7.83
CA THR A 82 -10.58 14.60 -6.41
C THR A 82 -11.79 15.47 -6.19
#